data_AF-A0A7Y4JZX7-F1
#
_entry.id   AF-A0A7Y4JZX7-F1
#
_cell.length_a   1.000
_cell.length_b   1.000
_cell.length_c   1.000
_cell.angle_alpha   90.00
_cell.angle_beta   90.00
_cell.angle_gamma   90.00
#
_symmetry.space_group_name_H-M   'P 1'
#
loop_
_entity.id
_entity.type
_entity.pdbx_description
1 polymer ?
#
loop_
_entity_poly.entity_id
_entity_poly.type
_entity_poly.pdbx_seq_one_letter_code
_entity_poly.pdbx_strand_id
1 'polypeptide(L)'
;MRRHPLVLAALGLCALFVCLHLGGGRQSVGVLSGTVVGGPWLMGLGIGYALAWFGAVLVAPVLLLAGLADAVLGRVRRTRP
;
A
#
# COMPACT_ATOMS: atom_id res chain seq x y z
N MET A 1 10.65 10.75 19.64
CA MET A 1 9.60 10.09 18.82
C MET A 1 10.28 9.26 17.74
N ARG A 2 10.55 7.96 17.96
CA ARG A 2 11.05 7.09 16.89
C ARG A 2 9.86 6.78 16.00
N ARG A 3 9.71 7.50 14.89
CA ARG A 3 8.71 7.18 13.88
C ARG A 3 9.03 5.77 13.40
N HIS A 4 8.10 4.83 13.47
CA HIS A 4 8.27 3.49 12.90
C HIS A 4 8.13 3.62 11.38
N PRO A 5 9.24 3.73 10.61
CA PRO A 5 9.16 4.07 9.19
C PRO A 5 8.34 3.04 8.40
N LEU A 6 8.35 1.79 8.84
CA LEU A 6 7.58 0.69 8.27
C LEU A 6 6.07 0.88 8.46
N VAL A 7 5.63 1.34 9.63
CA VAL A 7 4.21 1.62 9.90
C VAL A 7 3.74 2.80 9.05
N LEU A 8 4.53 3.86 8.93
CA LEU A 8 4.20 5.01 8.08
C LEU A 8 4.15 4.62 6.60
N ALA A 9 5.07 3.78 6.13
CA ALA A 9 5.06 3.26 4.78
C ALA A 9 3.82 2.39 4.51
N ALA A 10 3.44 1.51 5.44
CA ALA A 10 2.22 0.70 5.34
C ALA A 10 0.97 1.59 5.25
N LEU A 11 0.84 2.58 6.13
CA LEU A 11 -0.26 3.53 6.12
C LEU A 11 -0.29 4.36 4.83
N GLY A 12 0.88 4.76 4.32
CA GLY A 12 1.01 5.49 3.06
C GLY A 12 0.52 4.68 1.86
N LEU A 13 0.88 3.39 1.78
CA LEU A 13 0.39 2.49 0.72
C LEU A 13 -1.13 2.32 0.78
N CYS A 14 -1.68 2.11 1.97
CA CYS A 14 -3.13 2.02 2.16
C CYS A 14 -3.84 3.32 1.76
N ALA A 15 -3.32 4.48 2.18
CA ALA A 15 -3.89 5.78 1.85
C ALA A 15 -3.86 6.04 0.33
N LEU A 16 -2.72 5.76 -0.33
CA LEU A 16 -2.58 5.87 -1.78
C LEU A 16 -3.62 5.00 -2.50
N PHE A 17 -3.74 3.73 -2.10
CA PHE A 17 -4.72 2.82 -2.68
C PHE A 17 -6.16 3.32 -2.47
N VAL A 18 -6.50 3.78 -1.26
CA VAL A 18 -7.84 4.33 -0.97
C VAL A 18 -8.14 5.55 -1.83
N CYS A 19 -7.20 6.49 -1.97
CA CYS A 19 -7.37 7.67 -2.82
C CYS A 19 -7.63 7.27 -4.29
N LEU A 20 -6.83 6.34 -4.83
CA LEU A 20 -7.02 5.85 -6.19
C LEU A 20 -8.33 5.07 -6.35
N HIS A 21 -8.73 4.29 -5.35
CA HIS A 21 -9.96 3.51 -5.36
C HIS A 21 -11.21 4.39 -5.36
N LEU A 22 -11.26 5.37 -4.45
CA LEU A 22 -12.36 6.33 -4.37
C LEU A 22 -12.38 7.26 -5.59
N GLY A 23 -11.22 7.59 -6.16
CA GLY A 23 -11.10 8.32 -7.42
C GLY A 23 -11.49 7.53 -8.68
N GLY A 24 -11.94 6.28 -8.56
CA GLY A 24 -12.43 5.48 -9.68
C GLY A 24 -11.37 4.69 -10.44
N GLY A 25 -10.14 4.56 -9.93
CA GLY A 25 -9.04 3.85 -10.59
C GLY A 25 -9.34 2.39 -10.98
N ARG A 26 -10.34 1.76 -10.33
CA ARG A 26 -10.85 0.43 -10.71
C ARG A 26 -11.33 0.34 -12.16
N GLN A 27 -11.82 1.44 -12.73
CA GLN A 27 -12.33 1.49 -14.10
C GLN A 27 -11.20 1.27 -15.13
N SER A 28 -10.00 1.74 -14.81
CA SER A 28 -8.82 1.61 -15.67
C SER A 28 -8.26 0.20 -15.74
N VAL A 29 -8.64 -0.70 -14.82
CA VAL A 29 -8.21 -2.11 -14.85
C VAL A 29 -8.84 -2.87 -16.02
N GLY A 30 -10.02 -2.46 -16.48
CA GLY A 30 -10.66 -3.04 -17.67
C GLY A 30 -9.82 -2.92 -18.95
N VAL A 31 -8.92 -1.93 -19.00
CA VAL A 31 -7.94 -1.78 -20.09
C VAL A 31 -6.85 -2.85 -19.99
N LEU A 32 -6.41 -3.19 -18.78
CA LEU A 32 -5.38 -4.23 -18.55
C LEU A 32 -5.88 -5.63 -18.90
N SER A 33 -7.17 -5.90 -18.66
CA SER A 33 -7.82 -7.16 -19.05
C SER A 33 -8.22 -7.21 -20.53
N GLY A 34 -8.01 -6.14 -21.30
CA GLY A 34 -8.43 -6.05 -22.70
C GLY A 34 -9.95 -6.00 -22.90
N THR A 35 -10.72 -5.79 -21.83
CA THR A 35 -12.19 -5.76 -21.86
C THR A 35 -12.75 -4.37 -22.15
N VAL A 36 -11.89 -3.34 -22.13
CA VAL A 36 -12.23 -1.95 -22.45
C VAL A 36 -11.14 -1.36 -23.33
N VAL A 37 -11.53 -0.63 -24.38
CA VAL A 37 -10.59 0.15 -25.20
C VAL A 37 -10.21 1.41 -24.43
N GLY A 38 -8.91 1.60 -24.19
CA GLY A 38 -8.38 2.77 -23.48
C GLY A 38 -7.12 3.33 -24.13
N GLY A 39 -6.81 4.59 -23.85
CA GLY A 39 -5.57 5.24 -24.27
C GLY A 39 -4.40 5.03 -23.31
N PRO A 40 -3.19 5.49 -23.66
CA PRO A 40 -1.98 5.34 -22.84
C PRO A 40 -2.14 5.83 -21.39
N TRP A 41 -2.90 6.92 -21.19
CA TRP A 41 -3.21 7.46 -19.88
C TRP A 41 -4.01 6.49 -19.00
N LEU A 42 -5.06 5.89 -19.56
CA LEU A 42 -5.89 4.90 -18.84
C LEU A 42 -5.09 3.63 -18.56
N MET A 43 -4.18 3.24 -19.46
CA MET A 43 -3.28 2.12 -19.22
C MET A 43 -2.32 2.41 -18.05
N GLY A 44 -1.71 3.59 -18.02
CA GLY A 44 -0.87 4.03 -16.90
C GLY A 44 -1.61 4.07 -15.56
N LEU A 45 -2.84 4.61 -15.54
CA LEU A 45 -3.70 4.61 -14.36
C LEU A 45 -4.08 3.20 -13.91
N GLY A 46 -4.39 2.30 -14.84
CA GLY A 46 -4.69 0.90 -14.54
C GLY A 46 -3.50 0.21 -13.88
N ILE A 47 -2.31 0.37 -14.45
CA ILE A 47 -1.06 -0.18 -13.88
C ILE A 47 -0.81 0.40 -12.50
N GLY A 48 -0.89 1.72 -12.34
CA GLY A 48 -0.70 2.39 -11.06
C GLY A 48 -1.68 1.92 -9.99
N TYR A 49 -2.96 1.79 -10.34
CA TYR A 49 -3.98 1.26 -9.45
C TYR A 49 -3.71 -0.19 -9.06
N ALA A 50 -3.34 -1.05 -10.02
CA ALA A 50 -3.00 -2.44 -9.75
C ALA A 50 -1.80 -2.57 -8.81
N LEU A 51 -0.73 -1.79 -9.05
CA LEU A 51 0.44 -1.75 -8.18
C LEU A 51 0.10 -1.25 -6.77
N ALA A 52 -0.73 -0.21 -6.65
CA ALA A 52 -1.20 0.28 -5.35
C ALA A 52 -2.03 -0.77 -4.61
N TRP A 53 -2.89 -1.51 -5.32
CA TRP A 53 -3.65 -2.63 -4.77
C TRP A 53 -2.74 -3.73 -4.24
N PHE A 54 -1.76 -4.18 -5.04
CA PHE A 54 -0.77 -5.18 -4.60
C PHE A 54 0.05 -4.67 -3.40
N GLY A 55 0.45 -3.40 -3.42
CA GLY A 55 1.13 -2.75 -2.30
C GLY A 55 0.28 -2.77 -1.02
N ALA A 56 -1.00 -2.41 -1.11
CA ALA A 56 -1.91 -2.39 0.05
C ALA A 56 -2.26 -3.80 0.56
N VAL A 57 -2.42 -4.78 -0.33
CA VAL A 57 -2.87 -6.14 0.04
C VAL A 57 -1.72 -7.04 0.47
N LEU A 58 -0.55 -6.94 -0.17
CA LEU A 58 0.59 -7.81 0.11
C LEU A 58 1.66 -7.13 0.95
N VAL A 59 2.06 -5.91 0.58
CA VAL A 59 3.23 -5.26 1.19
C VAL A 59 2.87 -4.58 2.52
N ALA A 60 1.76 -3.85 2.58
CA ALA A 60 1.37 -3.09 3.77
C ALA A 60 1.17 -3.96 5.02
N PRO A 61 0.55 -5.16 4.96
CA PRO A 61 0.42 -6.03 6.13
C PRO A 61 1.79 -6.50 6.65
N VAL A 62 2.71 -6.85 5.75
CA VAL A 62 4.08 -7.26 6.13
C VAL A 62 4.82 -6.11 6.81
N LEU A 63 4.75 -4.90 6.25
CA LEU A 63 5.38 -3.72 6.83
C LEU A 63 4.77 -3.35 8.19
N LEU A 64 3.45 -3.46 8.33
CA LEU A 64 2.76 -3.20 9.59
C LEU A 64 3.17 -4.20 10.67
N LEU A 65 3.17 -5.50 10.35
CA LEU A 65 3.62 -6.56 11.26
C LEU A 65 5.09 -6.38 11.66
N ALA A 66 5.97 -6.10 10.69
CA ALA A 66 7.38 -5.85 10.97
C ALA A 66 7.58 -4.62 11.87
N GLY A 67 6.85 -3.53 11.61
CA GLY A 67 6.90 -2.32 12.42
C GLY A 67 6.36 -2.52 13.84
N LEU A 68 5.29 -3.29 14.00
CA LEU A 68 4.73 -3.63 15.31
C LEU A 68 5.67 -4.57 16.09
N ALA A 69 6.26 -5.57 15.42
CA ALA A 69 7.22 -6.48 16.04
C ALA A 69 8.45 -5.72 16.55
N ASP A 70 9.00 -4.80 15.75
CA ASP A 70 10.12 -3.94 16.16
C ASP A 70 9.73 -3.04 17.36
N ALA A 71 8.51 -2.50 17.37
CA ALA A 71 8.01 -1.71 18.49
C ALA A 71 7.90 -2.53 19.79
N VAL A 72 7.39 -3.76 19.72
CA VAL A 72 7.25 -4.66 20.87
C VAL A 72 8.62 -5.09 21.38
N LEU A 73 9.51 -5.56 20.51
CA LEU A 73 10.86 -5.99 20.87
C LEU A 73 11.68 -4.83 21.45
N GLY A 74 11.56 -3.63 20.87
CA GLY A 74 12.20 -2.42 21.37
C GLY A 74 11.74 -2.03 22.78
N ARG A 75 10.46 -2.25 23.12
CA ARG A 75 9.96 -2.05 24.49
C ARG A 75 10.52 -3.08 25.46
N VAL A 76 10.47 -4.37 25.11
CA VAL A 76 10.99 -5.47 25.96
C VAL A 76 12.47 -5.28 26.31
N ARG A 77 13.29 -4.84 25.35
CA ARG A 77 14.72 -4.59 25.58
C ARG A 77 14.98 -3.41 26.52
N ARG A 78 14.12 -2.40 26.55
CA ARG A 78 14.23 -1.25 27.46
C ARG A 78 13.76 -1.55 28.88
N THR A 79 12.93 -2.57 29.06
CA THR A 79 12.39 -2.96 30.37
C THR A 79 13.19 -4.07 31.06
N ARG A 80 14.19 -4.66 30.38
CA ARG A 80 15.15 -5.56 31.04
C ARG A 80 16.17 -4.71 31.82
N PRO A 81 16.30 -4.91 33.15
CA PRO A 81 17.28 -4.20 33.98
C PRO A 81 18.72 -4.56 33.63
#